data_AF-A0A3C1XEP5-F1
#
_entry.id   AF-A0A3C1XEP5-F1
#
_cell.length_a   1.000
_cell.length_b   1.000
_cell.length_c   1.000
_cell.angle_alpha   90.00
_cell.angle_beta   90.00
_cell.angle_gamma   90.00
#
_symmetry.space_group_name_H-M   'P 1'
#
loop_
_entity.id
_entity.type
_entity.pdbx_description
1 polymer ?
#
loop_
_entity_poly.entity_id
_entity_poly.type
_entity_poly.pdbx_seq_one_letter_code
_entity_poly.pdbx_strand_id
1 'polypeptide(L)'
;MRKNVIHVGERKIVALYCRISKNIPANNESDSIVNQKILLQKAATQYGYEHTQFFIDDGYSGTVFERPALKQMEDAIRPEWCALY
;
A
#
# COMPACT_ATOMS: atom_id res chain seq x y z
N MET A 1 10.49 26.92 29.87
CA MET A 1 10.08 26.82 28.45
C MET A 1 9.59 25.41 28.19
N ARG A 2 8.28 25.22 27.96
CA ARG A 2 7.74 23.91 27.57
C ARG A 2 8.08 23.70 26.10
N LYS A 3 8.86 22.66 25.79
CA LYS A 3 9.08 22.24 24.41
C LYS A 3 7.72 21.82 23.86
N ASN A 4 7.23 22.53 22.84
CA ASN A 4 6.08 22.08 22.05
C ASN A 4 6.53 20.85 21.27
N VAL A 5 6.38 19.68 21.89
CA VAL A 5 6.46 18.40 21.18
C VAL A 5 5.18 18.33 20.36
N ILE A 6 5.31 18.59 19.06
CA ILE A 6 4.28 18.22 18.10
C ILE A 6 4.19 16.70 18.22
N HIS A 7 3.14 16.19 18.86
CA HIS A 7 2.80 14.79 18.71
C HIS A 7 2.44 14.66 17.22
N VAL A 8 3.40 14.21 16.41
CA VAL A 8 3.08 13.61 15.11
C VAL A 8 2.31 12.36 15.49
N GLY A 9 1.02 12.51 15.78
CA GLY A 9 0.13 11.41 16.09
C GLY A 9 0.30 10.39 14.99
N GLU A 10 0.61 9.15 15.39
CA GLU A 10 0.78 8.00 14.51
C GLU A 10 -0.37 7.94 13.51
N ARG A 11 -0.22 8.56 12.34
CA ARG A 11 -1.22 8.47 11.28
C ARG A 11 -1.09 7.09 10.70
N LYS A 12 -1.82 6.14 11.30
CA LYS A 12 -1.92 4.76 10.83
C LYS A 12 -2.44 4.79 9.40
N ILE A 13 -1.64 4.24 8.50
CA ILE A 13 -2.02 4.07 7.10
C ILE A 13 -2.85 2.80 6.94
N VAL A 14 -3.71 2.80 5.93
CA VAL A 14 -4.43 1.61 5.48
C VAL A 14 -3.83 1.18 4.16
N ALA A 15 -3.03 0.14 4.20
CA ALA A 15 -2.37 -0.40 3.02
C ALA A 15 -3.35 -1.17 2.12
N LEU A 16 -3.45 -0.75 0.86
CA LEU A 16 -4.26 -1.38 -0.18
C LEU A 16 -3.33 -2.03 -1.20
N TYR A 17 -3.18 -3.35 -1.14
CA TYR A 17 -2.24 -4.07 -2.00
C TYR A 17 -2.93 -4.69 -3.23
N CYS A 18 -2.44 -4.36 -4.42
CA CYS A 18 -2.89 -4.92 -5.70
C CYS A 18 -1.76 -5.72 -6.36
N ARG A 19 -2.09 -6.83 -7.02
CA ARG A 19 -1.11 -7.64 -7.76
C ARG A 19 -1.71 -8.24 -9.02
N ILE A 20 -0.93 -8.28 -10.09
CA ILE A 20 -1.20 -9.07 -11.29
C ILE A 20 0.01 -9.92 -11.66
N SER A 21 -0.22 -11.17 -12.05
CA SER A 21 0.78 -11.97 -12.78
C SER A 21 0.70 -11.63 -14.27
N LYS A 22 1.81 -11.23 -14.89
CA LYS A 22 1.82 -10.87 -16.31
C LYS A 22 1.95 -12.12 -17.16
N ASN A 23 0.91 -12.42 -17.94
CA ASN A 23 0.93 -13.47 -18.95
C ASN A 23 1.00 -12.92 -20.39
N ILE A 24 0.86 -11.61 -20.59
CA ILE A 24 0.82 -10.98 -21.92
C ILE A 24 1.52 -9.60 -21.88
N PRO A 25 2.25 -9.20 -22.94
CA PRO A 25 2.80 -7.85 -23.06
C PRO A 25 1.67 -6.88 -23.43
N ALA A 26 1.00 -6.30 -22.44
CA ALA A 26 0.13 -5.15 -22.66
C ALA A 26 0.78 -3.88 -22.10
N ASN A 27 0.64 -2.80 -22.87
CA ASN A 27 1.36 -1.53 -22.79
C ASN A 27 0.58 -0.45 -22.01
N ASN A 28 -0.32 -0.86 -21.11
CA ASN A 28 -1.16 0.01 -20.28
C ASN A 28 -1.47 -0.70 -18.97
N GLU A 29 -1.72 0.06 -17.88
CA GLU A 29 -2.14 -0.51 -16.59
C GLU A 29 -3.30 -1.49 -16.84
N SER A 30 -3.06 -2.78 -16.58
CA SER A 30 -4.00 -3.85 -16.93
C SER A 30 -5.38 -3.54 -16.32
N ASP A 31 -6.48 -3.68 -17.06
CA ASP A 31 -7.86 -3.41 -16.58
C ASP A 31 -8.16 -4.05 -15.20
N SER A 32 -7.48 -5.15 -14.90
CA SER A 32 -7.56 -5.85 -13.62
C SER A 32 -6.93 -5.10 -12.42
N ILE A 33 -5.89 -4.26 -12.59
CA ILE A 33 -5.37 -3.40 -11.50
C ILE A 33 -6.37 -2.29 -11.19
N VAL A 34 -6.95 -1.68 -12.24
CA VAL A 34 -7.96 -0.63 -12.09
C VAL A 34 -9.16 -1.16 -11.30
N ASN A 35 -9.66 -2.35 -11.65
CA ASN A 35 -10.75 -2.99 -10.93
C ASN A 35 -10.38 -3.32 -9.47
N GLN A 36 -9.16 -3.81 -9.21
CA GLN A 36 -8.69 -4.06 -7.84
C GLN A 36 -8.64 -2.76 -7.01
N LYS A 37 -8.11 -1.67 -7.57
CA LYS A 37 -8.08 -0.37 -6.90
C LYS A 37 -9.47 0.11 -6.52
N ILE A 38 -10.43 0.01 -7.43
CA ILE A 38 -11.82 0.42 -7.19
C ILE A 38 -12.43 -0.41 -6.05
N LEU A 39 -12.25 -1.73 -6.06
CA LEU A 39 -12.80 -2.61 -5.02
C LEU A 39 -12.19 -2.31 -3.64
N LEU A 40 -10.88 -2.17 -3.57
CA LEU A 40 -10.16 -1.87 -2.32
C LEU A 40 -10.52 -0.47 -1.80
N GLN A 41 -10.60 0.53 -2.67
CA GLN A 41 -11.01 1.87 -2.26
C GLN A 41 -12.44 1.89 -1.74
N LYS A 42 -13.38 1.21 -2.42
CA LYS A 42 -14.77 1.10 -1.97
C LYS A 42 -14.87 0.45 -0.60
N ALA A 43 -14.17 -0.67 -0.39
CA ALA A 43 -14.13 -1.34 0.90
C ALA A 43 -13.56 -0.40 1.98
N ALA A 44 -12.44 0.26 1.69
CA ALA A 44 -11.82 1.17 2.64
C ALA A 44 -12.76 2.31 3.06
N THR A 45 -13.42 2.94 2.10
CA THR A 45 -14.42 3.97 2.35
C THR A 45 -15.61 3.45 3.15
N GLN A 46 -16.11 2.24 2.85
CA GLN A 46 -17.22 1.63 3.60
C GLN A 46 -16.88 1.38 5.07
N TYR A 47 -15.62 1.06 5.37
CA TYR A 47 -15.14 0.86 6.75
C TYR A 47 -14.66 2.15 7.43
N GLY A 48 -14.77 3.32 6.78
CA GLY A 48 -14.34 4.60 7.34
C GLY A 48 -12.82 4.80 7.37
N TYR A 49 -12.08 4.09 6.53
CA TYR A 49 -10.63 4.28 6.39
C TYR A 49 -10.32 5.45 5.46
N GLU A 50 -9.70 6.50 6.01
CA GLU A 50 -9.41 7.75 5.29
C GLU A 50 -7.95 7.86 4.82
N HIS A 51 -7.01 7.19 5.50
CA HIS A 51 -5.57 7.26 5.21
C HIS A 51 -5.08 6.06 4.40
N THR A 52 -5.69 5.83 3.24
CA THR A 52 -5.37 4.70 2.37
C THR A 52 -4.17 4.96 1.49
N GLN A 53 -3.33 3.94 1.27
CA GLN A 53 -2.19 3.98 0.35
C GLN A 53 -2.14 2.72 -0.51
N PHE A 54 -1.97 2.88 -1.82
CA PHE A 54 -1.88 1.75 -2.75
C PHE A 54 -0.44 1.25 -2.92
N PHE A 55 -0.30 -0.08 -2.94
CA PHE A 55 0.94 -0.79 -3.23
C PHE A 55 0.66 -1.78 -4.36
N ILE A 56 1.35 -1.64 -5.50
CA ILE A 56 0.97 -2.33 -6.75
C ILE A 56 2.16 -3.11 -7.30
N ASP A 57 2.00 -4.43 -7.39
CA ASP A 57 2.91 -5.30 -8.12
C ASP A 57 2.28 -5.72 -9.46
N ASP A 58 2.54 -4.93 -10.51
CA ASP A 58 2.12 -5.26 -11.87
C ASP A 58 3.16 -6.17 -12.55
N GLY A 59 2.75 -7.41 -12.76
CA GLY A 59 3.52 -8.43 -13.46
C GLY A 59 4.39 -9.33 -12.59
N TYR A 60 4.10 -9.39 -11.30
CA TYR A 60 4.80 -10.28 -10.38
C TYR A 60 4.04 -11.58 -10.16
N SER A 61 4.77 -12.69 -10.21
CA SER A 61 4.24 -14.00 -9.84
C SER A 61 3.77 -14.01 -8.38
N GLY A 62 2.67 -14.72 -8.12
CA GLY A 62 2.20 -14.97 -6.76
C GLY A 62 3.02 -16.04 -6.02
N THR A 63 3.92 -16.74 -6.73
CA THR A 63 4.76 -17.80 -6.16
C THR A 63 6.08 -17.29 -5.58
N VAL A 64 6.37 -16.00 -5.70
CA VAL A 64 7.60 -15.37 -5.19
C VAL A 64 7.26 -14.26 -4.19
N PHE A 65 8.09 -14.14 -3.17
CA PHE A 65 8.01 -13.04 -2.20
C PHE A 65 8.85 -11.82 -2.60
N GLU A 66 9.72 -11.95 -3.61
CA GLU A 66 10.46 -10.83 -4.18
C GLU A 66 9.53 -9.95 -5.01
N ARG A 67 8.86 -9.05 -4.32
CA ARG A 67 7.79 -8.21 -4.81
C ARG A 67 8.01 -6.79 -4.27
N PRO A 68 8.46 -5.84 -5.10
CA PRO A 68 8.85 -4.52 -4.63
C PRO A 68 7.74 -3.78 -3.89
N ALA A 69 6.50 -3.82 -4.38
CA ALA A 69 5.42 -3.11 -3.71
C ALA A 69 4.99 -3.79 -2.41
N LEU A 70 5.09 -5.12 -2.34
CA LEU A 70 4.90 -5.83 -1.07
C LEU A 70 5.96 -5.43 -0.04
N LYS A 71 7.24 -5.36 -0.42
CA LYS A 71 8.31 -4.92 0.49
C LYS A 71 8.10 -3.49 0.97
N GLN A 72 7.73 -2.58 0.06
CA GLN A 72 7.38 -1.19 0.42
C GLN A 72 6.20 -1.12 1.37
N MET A 73 5.18 -1.98 1.18
CA MET A 73 4.04 -2.06 2.09
C MET A 73 4.46 -2.51 3.47
N GLU A 74 5.26 -3.58 3.57
CA GLU A 74 5.79 -4.09 4.84
C GLU A 74 6.59 -3.00 5.58
N ASP A 75 7.46 -2.28 4.88
CA ASP A 75 8.23 -1.18 5.47
C ASP A 75 7.35 -0.01 5.93
N ALA A 76 6.28 0.30 5.19
CA ALA A 76 5.35 1.37 5.53
C ALA A 76 4.45 1.06 6.73
N ILE A 77 4.17 -0.22 7.01
CA ILE A 77 3.36 -0.65 8.17
C ILE A 77 4.20 -1.08 9.38
N ARG A 78 5.52 -1.17 9.22
CA ARG A 78 6.46 -1.54 10.27
C ARG A 78 6.59 -0.42 11.31
N PRO A 79 6.32 -0.70 12.60
CA PRO A 79 6.40 0.30 13.68
C PRO A 79 7.79 0.93 13.89
N GLU A 80 8.86 0.24 13.47
CA GLU A 80 10.25 0.59 13.77
C GLU A 80 10.80 1.83 13.06
N TRP A 81 10.08 2.43 12.11
CA TRP A 81 10.49 3.70 11.48
C TRP A 81 10.21 4.96 12.32
N CYS A 82 9.54 4.84 13.46
CA CYS A 82 9.38 5.94 14.42
C CYS A 82 10.56 6.10 15.40
N ALA A 83 11.50 5.17 15.44
CA ALA A 83 12.62 5.22 16.37
C ALA A 83 13.90 4.78 15.66
N LEU A 84 14.51 5.68 14.89
CA LEU A 84 15.96 5.81 14.67
C LEU A 84 16.19 6.91 13.63
N TYR A 85 16.23 8.16 14.09
CA TYR A 85 17.23 9.22 13.81
C TYR A 85 16.84 10.46 14.64
#